data_AF-A0A510DWS8-F1
#
_entry.id   AF-A0A510DWS8-F1
#
_cell.length_a   1.000
_cell.length_b   1.000
_cell.length_c   1.000
_cell.angle_alpha   90.00
_cell.angle_beta   90.00
_cell.angle_gamma   90.00
#
_symmetry.space_group_name_H-M   'P 1'
#
loop_
_entity.id
_entity.type
_entity.pdbx_description
1 polymer ?
#
loop_
_entity_poly.entity_id
_entity_poly.type
_entity_poly.pdbx_seq_one_letter_code
_entity_poly.pdbx_strand_id
1 'polypeptide(L)'
;MIIYNADLVDGLITPSENGSLRVLCGRGIVTVLDSKGEKILNFKFKEDPRVERVKVIASKVNVEIDPNSLLCFPDEKERTIEINRVEGKLFEDYVYNLLSKKFHVERQKEQFVSLSKLTGVKYHNRPDFVVNGNVAVEAKVSSVDQGQIRAYSRFFRKGVVAIAFRSSCRVPNGWLYVQNVIKDGNRLFSLIESLLSR
;
A
#
# COMPACT_ATOMS: atom_id res chain seq x y z
N MET A 1 13.58 12.23 -1.87
CA MET A 1 13.28 13.50 -1.21
C MET A 1 13.30 14.55 -2.29
N ILE A 2 12.24 15.34 -2.39
CA ILE A 2 12.06 16.39 -3.39
C ILE A 2 12.08 17.72 -2.65
N ILE A 3 12.70 18.71 -3.28
CA ILE A 3 12.77 20.08 -2.77
C ILE A 3 12.29 20.99 -3.90
N TYR A 4 11.35 21.87 -3.60
CA TYR A 4 10.82 22.81 -4.58
C TYR A 4 10.40 24.14 -3.93
N ASN A 5 10.34 25.18 -4.75
CA ASN A 5 9.86 26.50 -4.35
C ASN A 5 8.34 26.55 -4.44
N ALA A 6 7.71 27.27 -3.53
CA ALA A 6 6.26 27.39 -3.44
C ALA A 6 5.85 28.76 -2.90
N ASP A 7 4.57 29.09 -3.05
CA ASP A 7 3.95 30.24 -2.41
C ASP A 7 2.69 29.82 -1.64
N LEU A 8 2.27 30.66 -0.71
CA LEU A 8 1.00 30.52 -0.02
C LEU A 8 -0.08 31.25 -0.84
N VAL A 9 -0.94 30.49 -1.53
CA VAL A 9 -2.04 31.00 -2.35
C VAL A 9 -3.34 30.50 -1.74
N ASP A 10 -4.23 31.42 -1.34
CA ASP A 10 -5.50 31.10 -0.68
C ASP A 10 -5.36 30.17 0.54
N GLY A 11 -4.27 30.33 1.30
CA GLY A 11 -3.96 29.50 2.47
C GLY A 11 -3.41 28.10 2.14
N LEU A 12 -3.12 27.81 0.87
CA LEU A 12 -2.54 26.55 0.40
C LEU A 12 -1.13 26.74 -0.14
N ILE A 13 -0.25 25.79 0.16
CA ILE A 13 1.09 25.74 -0.42
C ILE A 13 0.99 25.25 -1.86
N THR A 14 1.35 26.12 -2.80
CA THR A 14 1.27 25.87 -4.25
C THR A 14 2.66 25.98 -4.88
N PRO A 15 3.12 24.99 -5.65
CA PRO A 15 4.42 25.06 -6.34
C PRO A 15 4.55 26.31 -7.22
N SER A 16 5.71 26.97 -7.17
CA SER A 16 5.99 28.23 -7.88
C SER A 16 7.49 28.32 -8.16
N GLU A 17 7.91 28.53 -9.41
CA GLU A 17 9.35 28.54 -9.78
C GLU A 17 10.15 29.55 -8.96
N ASN A 18 9.58 30.73 -8.75
CA ASN A 18 10.17 31.84 -7.98
C ASN A 18 9.52 32.02 -6.60
N GLY A 19 8.92 30.95 -6.06
CA GLY A 19 8.19 31.00 -4.81
C GLY A 19 9.06 31.39 -3.61
N SER A 20 8.44 32.10 -2.67
CA SER A 20 9.07 32.63 -1.44
C SER A 20 9.27 31.58 -0.34
N LEU A 21 8.66 30.40 -0.49
CA LEU A 21 8.74 29.29 0.44
C LEU A 21 9.54 28.13 -0.16
N ARG A 22 10.21 27.36 0.68
CA ARG A 22 10.91 26.14 0.29
C ARG A 22 10.28 24.92 0.95
N VAL A 23 9.79 23.99 0.14
CA VAL A 23 9.15 22.75 0.61
C VAL A 23 10.12 21.60 0.49
N LEU A 24 10.31 20.85 1.57
CA LEU A 24 11.02 19.58 1.60
C LEU A 24 9.96 18.48 1.76
N CYS A 25 9.85 17.60 0.77
CA CYS A 25 8.83 16.56 0.71
C CYS A 25 9.47 15.19 0.48
N GLY A 26 9.08 14.19 1.27
CA GLY A 26 9.37 12.80 0.94
C GLY A 26 9.15 11.80 2.06
N ARG A 27 8.65 10.62 1.69
CA ARG A 27 8.56 9.40 2.53
C ARG A 27 8.06 9.67 3.95
N GLY A 28 6.92 10.34 4.08
CA GLY A 28 6.30 10.65 5.38
C GLY A 28 6.84 11.89 6.08
N ILE A 29 7.74 12.64 5.44
CA ILE A 29 8.28 13.90 5.95
C ILE A 29 7.82 15.03 5.04
N VAL A 30 7.31 16.09 5.67
CA VAL A 30 7.10 17.38 5.03
C VAL A 30 7.62 18.49 5.94
N THR A 31 8.31 19.47 5.35
CA THR A 31 8.74 20.68 6.05
C THR A 31 8.64 21.84 5.09
N VAL A 32 8.07 22.95 5.55
CA VAL A 32 7.98 24.19 4.79
C VAL A 32 8.82 25.24 5.51
N LEU A 33 9.72 25.88 4.76
CA LEU A 33 10.61 26.93 5.25
C LEU A 33 10.25 28.26 4.58
N ASP A 34 10.32 29.35 5.32
CA ASP A 34 10.21 30.70 4.77
C ASP A 34 11.53 31.17 4.13
N SER A 35 11.56 32.41 3.63
CA SER A 35 12.74 33.02 3.01
C SER A 35 13.93 33.23 3.95
N LYS A 36 13.71 33.18 5.27
CA LYS A 36 14.74 33.26 6.30
C LYS A 36 15.24 31.87 6.74
N GLY A 37 14.61 30.80 6.26
CA GLY A 37 14.91 29.42 6.64
C GLY A 37 14.14 28.96 7.89
N GLU A 38 13.18 29.73 8.37
CA GLU A 38 12.37 29.38 9.55
C GLU A 38 11.23 28.43 9.17
N LYS A 39 10.93 27.48 10.07
CA LYS A 39 9.88 26.49 9.83
C LYS A 39 8.49 27.10 9.97
N ILE A 40 7.67 26.89 8.94
CA ILE A 40 6.23 27.17 9.00
C ILE A 40 5.52 25.92 9.53
N LEU A 41 4.77 26.06 10.62
CA LEU A 41 4.07 24.95 11.27
C LEU A 41 2.62 24.79 10.77
N ASN A 42 1.94 25.90 10.48
CA ASN A 42 0.53 25.91 10.08
C ASN A 42 0.42 26.09 8.56
N PHE A 43 0.46 24.99 7.83
CA PHE A 43 0.31 24.97 6.37
C PHE A 43 -0.60 23.83 5.93
N LYS A 44 -1.14 23.96 4.71
CA LYS A 44 -1.94 22.92 4.05
C LYS A 44 -1.60 22.82 2.59
N PHE A 45 -1.69 21.61 2.05
CA PHE A 45 -1.70 21.37 0.62
C PHE A 45 -3.13 21.16 0.12
N LYS A 46 -3.32 21.23 -1.20
CA LYS A 46 -4.59 20.88 -1.83
C LYS A 46 -4.99 19.45 -1.47
N GLU A 47 -6.20 19.29 -0.94
CA GLU A 47 -6.79 18.01 -0.53
C GLU A 47 -6.90 17.01 -1.69
N ASP A 48 -6.78 15.73 -1.35
CA ASP A 48 -6.98 14.61 -2.28
C ASP A 48 -7.86 13.54 -1.61
N PRO A 49 -9.01 13.17 -2.19
CA PRO A 49 -9.94 12.23 -1.58
C PRO A 49 -9.35 10.84 -1.35
N ARG A 50 -8.26 10.47 -2.04
CA ARG A 50 -7.58 9.18 -1.85
C ARG A 50 -6.88 9.10 -0.49
N VAL A 51 -6.50 10.23 0.11
CA VAL A 51 -5.88 10.28 1.44
C VAL A 51 -6.81 9.74 2.52
N GLU A 52 -8.13 9.87 2.35
CA GLU A 52 -9.09 9.35 3.33
C GLU A 52 -9.03 7.82 3.42
N ARG A 53 -8.82 7.13 2.29
CA ARG A 53 -8.62 5.68 2.30
C ARG A 53 -7.37 5.28 3.09
N VAL A 54 -6.29 6.04 2.93
CA VAL A 54 -5.04 5.84 3.68
C VAL A 54 -5.29 6.01 5.18
N LYS A 55 -5.99 7.07 5.60
CA LYS A 55 -6.35 7.31 7.01
C LYS A 55 -7.18 6.18 7.60
N VAL A 56 -8.20 5.71 6.86
CA VAL A 56 -9.04 4.59 7.28
C VAL A 56 -8.20 3.34 7.51
N ILE A 57 -7.29 2.99 6.62
CA ILE A 57 -6.42 1.82 6.77
C ILE A 57 -5.41 2.03 7.92
N ALA A 58 -4.80 3.21 8.01
CA ALA A 58 -3.84 3.55 9.06
C ALA A 58 -4.42 3.38 10.47
N SER A 59 -5.69 3.75 10.66
CA SER A 59 -6.43 3.54 11.92
C SER A 59 -6.54 2.06 12.31
N LYS A 60 -6.56 1.13 11.35
CA LYS A 60 -6.64 -0.32 11.61
C LYS A 60 -5.32 -0.92 12.09
N VAL A 61 -4.21 -0.21 11.88
CA VAL A 61 -2.86 -0.62 12.31
C VAL A 61 -2.28 0.31 13.37
N ASN A 62 -3.08 1.24 13.91
CA ASN A 62 -2.67 2.24 14.90
C ASN A 62 -1.44 3.07 14.46
N VAL A 63 -1.42 3.47 13.18
CA VAL A 63 -0.38 4.36 12.63
C VAL A 63 -0.99 5.74 12.41
N GLU A 64 -0.31 6.77 12.90
CA GLU A 64 -0.64 8.15 12.58
C GLU A 64 0.05 8.55 11.26
N ILE A 65 -0.70 9.19 10.37
CA ILE A 65 -0.21 9.66 9.07
C ILE A 65 -0.48 11.15 8.98
N ASP A 66 0.59 11.94 8.78
CA ASP A 66 0.45 13.34 8.38
C ASP A 66 -0.06 13.41 6.92
N PRO A 67 -1.28 13.89 6.67
CA PRO A 67 -1.82 14.03 5.31
C PRO A 67 -0.95 14.90 4.41
N ASN A 68 -0.34 15.96 4.96
CA ASN A 68 0.49 16.86 4.19
C ASN A 68 1.75 16.16 3.65
N SER A 69 2.24 15.14 4.35
CA SER A 69 3.37 14.32 3.88
C SER A 69 3.06 13.50 2.62
N LEU A 70 1.78 13.27 2.32
CA LEU A 70 1.31 12.63 1.09
C LEU A 70 0.96 13.64 0.00
N LEU A 71 0.49 14.83 0.40
CA LEU A 71 0.01 15.87 -0.50
C LEU A 71 1.11 16.83 -0.99
N CYS A 72 2.26 16.85 -0.31
CA CYS A 72 3.39 17.74 -0.63
C CYS A 72 4.09 17.45 -1.96
N PHE A 73 3.70 16.39 -2.69
CA PHE A 73 4.30 16.10 -3.99
C PHE A 73 3.73 17.06 -5.05
N PRO A 74 4.58 17.87 -5.71
CA PRO A 74 4.12 18.89 -6.65
C PRO A 74 3.48 18.28 -7.89
N ASP A 75 4.00 17.14 -8.36
CA ASP A 75 3.49 16.39 -9.50
C ASP A 75 2.39 15.39 -9.07
N GLU A 76 1.28 15.35 -9.83
CA GLU A 76 0.13 14.50 -9.52
C GLU A 76 0.47 13.00 -9.64
N LYS A 77 1.35 12.62 -10.58
CA LYS A 77 1.73 11.22 -10.79
C LYS A 77 2.61 10.75 -9.63
N GLU A 78 3.58 11.53 -9.18
CA GLU A 78 4.38 11.22 -7.99
C GLU A 78 3.50 11.13 -6.72
N ARG A 79 2.57 12.08 -6.55
CA ARG A 79 1.59 12.04 -5.46
C ARG A 79 0.76 10.76 -5.46
N THR A 80 0.26 10.38 -6.64
CA THR A 80 -0.50 9.15 -6.84
C THR A 80 0.31 7.92 -6.48
N ILE A 81 1.58 7.87 -6.89
CA ILE A 81 2.50 6.78 -6.57
C ILE A 81 2.71 6.67 -5.06
N GLU A 82 2.97 7.78 -4.38
CA GLU A 82 3.21 7.77 -2.94
C GLU A 82 1.96 7.37 -2.15
N ILE A 83 0.79 7.92 -2.49
CA ILE A 83 -0.48 7.54 -1.87
C ILE A 83 -0.71 6.04 -2.03
N ASN A 84 -0.60 5.50 -3.25
CA ASN A 84 -0.80 4.07 -3.51
C ASN A 84 0.23 3.19 -2.76
N ARG A 85 1.49 3.65 -2.65
CA ARG A 85 2.54 2.94 -1.93
C ARG A 85 2.24 2.85 -0.44
N VAL A 86 1.85 3.97 0.18
CA VAL A 86 1.51 4.02 1.60
C VAL A 86 0.24 3.23 1.87
N GLU A 87 -0.79 3.38 1.03
CA GLU A 87 -2.03 2.64 1.14
C GLU A 87 -1.80 1.12 1.07
N GLY A 88 -1.05 0.65 0.07
CA GLY A 88 -0.71 -0.76 -0.11
C GLY A 88 0.06 -1.33 1.08
N LYS A 89 1.10 -0.63 1.53
CA LYS A 89 1.90 -1.04 2.69
C LYS A 89 1.06 -1.17 3.96
N LEU A 90 0.26 -0.15 4.28
CA LEU A 90 -0.59 -0.17 5.47
C LEU A 90 -1.61 -1.31 5.41
N PHE A 91 -2.14 -1.63 4.23
CA PHE A 91 -3.06 -2.73 4.07
C PHE A 91 -2.39 -4.09 4.23
N GLU A 92 -1.19 -4.27 3.68
CA GLU A 92 -0.35 -5.46 3.92
C GLU A 92 -0.02 -5.63 5.42
N ASP A 93 0.31 -4.54 6.12
CA ASP A 93 0.55 -4.55 7.57
C ASP A 93 -0.73 -4.94 8.34
N TYR A 94 -1.90 -4.43 7.95
CA TYR A 94 -3.18 -4.81 8.53
C TYR A 94 -3.48 -6.30 8.36
N VAL A 95 -3.34 -6.83 7.13
CA VAL A 95 -3.58 -8.26 6.84
C VAL A 95 -2.61 -9.14 7.61
N TYR A 96 -1.33 -8.76 7.67
CA TYR A 96 -0.34 -9.49 8.45
C TYR A 96 -0.69 -9.53 9.94
N ASN A 97 -1.00 -8.37 10.54
CA ASN A 97 -1.38 -8.27 11.95
C ASN A 97 -2.65 -9.04 12.25
N LEU A 98 -3.60 -9.08 11.31
CA LEU A 98 -4.79 -9.89 11.41
C LEU A 98 -4.39 -11.38 11.45
N LEU A 99 -3.84 -11.93 10.37
CA LEU A 99 -3.53 -13.35 10.25
C LEU A 99 -2.60 -13.89 11.34
N SER A 100 -1.61 -13.10 11.77
CA SER A 100 -0.61 -13.49 12.77
C SER A 100 -1.19 -13.67 14.18
N LYS A 101 -2.45 -13.27 14.43
CA LYS A 101 -3.12 -13.58 15.71
C LYS A 101 -3.37 -15.07 15.91
N LYS A 102 -3.46 -15.85 14.83
CA LYS A 102 -3.86 -17.25 14.88
C LYS A 102 -2.94 -18.19 14.09
N PHE A 103 -2.26 -17.69 13.07
CA PHE A 103 -1.47 -18.53 12.18
C PHE A 103 0.01 -18.18 12.22
N HIS A 104 0.84 -19.11 11.78
CA HIS A 104 2.21 -18.82 11.41
C HIS A 104 2.20 -18.16 10.03
N VAL A 105 2.70 -16.93 9.93
CA VAL A 105 2.67 -16.13 8.70
C VAL A 105 4.08 -15.73 8.30
N GLU A 106 4.52 -16.17 7.12
CA GLU A 106 5.80 -15.79 6.52
C GLU A 106 5.55 -14.66 5.50
N ARG A 107 6.24 -13.52 5.63
CA ARG A 107 6.12 -12.38 4.70
C ARG A 107 7.07 -12.55 3.51
N GLN A 108 6.59 -12.30 2.29
CA GLN A 108 7.42 -12.12 1.09
C GLN A 108 8.45 -13.25 0.87
N LYS A 109 8.08 -14.49 1.24
CA LYS A 109 8.97 -15.66 1.13
C LYS A 109 9.17 -16.05 -0.32
N GLU A 110 10.43 -16.17 -0.72
CA GLU A 110 10.79 -16.64 -2.06
C GLU A 110 10.39 -18.10 -2.24
N GLN A 111 9.63 -18.38 -3.31
CA GLN A 111 9.13 -19.72 -3.63
C GLN A 111 9.99 -20.44 -4.65
N PHE A 112 10.65 -19.67 -5.52
CA PHE A 112 11.55 -20.18 -6.54
C PHE A 112 12.54 -19.10 -6.94
N VAL A 113 13.74 -19.49 -7.39
CA VAL A 113 14.78 -18.55 -7.82
C VAL A 113 14.31 -17.79 -9.06
N SER A 114 14.38 -16.47 -9.00
CA SER A 114 14.12 -15.64 -10.18
C SER A 114 15.30 -15.68 -11.15
N LEU A 115 15.06 -16.05 -12.40
CA LEU A 115 16.03 -15.93 -13.49
C LEU A 115 15.94 -14.57 -14.19
N SER A 116 15.27 -13.57 -13.59
CA SER A 116 15.01 -12.27 -14.23
C SER A 116 16.29 -11.54 -14.66
N LYS A 117 17.39 -11.73 -13.93
CA LYS A 117 18.70 -11.17 -14.30
C LYS A 117 19.29 -11.78 -15.57
N LEU A 118 18.92 -13.02 -15.89
CA LEU A 118 19.42 -13.77 -17.06
C LEU A 118 18.47 -13.65 -18.25
N THR A 119 17.16 -13.66 -18.02
CA THR A 119 16.14 -13.69 -19.09
C THR A 119 15.53 -12.32 -19.39
N GLY A 120 15.78 -11.30 -18.56
CA GLY A 120 15.11 -10.00 -18.64
C GLY A 120 13.62 -10.04 -18.27
N VAL A 121 13.06 -11.21 -17.96
CA VAL A 121 11.65 -11.39 -17.61
C VAL A 121 11.47 -11.23 -16.11
N LYS A 122 10.59 -10.31 -15.68
CA LYS A 122 10.27 -10.14 -14.26
C LYS A 122 9.45 -11.36 -13.77
N TYR A 123 10.02 -12.12 -12.83
CA TYR A 123 9.30 -13.19 -12.16
C TYR A 123 8.69 -12.67 -10.86
N HIS A 124 7.41 -12.95 -10.68
CA HIS A 124 6.71 -12.76 -9.43
C HIS A 124 6.83 -14.08 -8.66
N ASN A 125 7.78 -14.14 -7.72
CA ASN A 125 8.15 -15.37 -7.00
C ASN A 125 7.93 -15.29 -5.47
N ARG A 126 7.33 -14.20 -4.98
CA ARG A 126 7.09 -13.92 -3.57
C ARG A 126 5.65 -13.45 -3.37
N PRO A 127 4.71 -14.31 -2.93
CA PRO A 127 3.41 -13.83 -2.50
C PRO A 127 3.58 -12.90 -1.30
N ASP A 128 2.60 -12.03 -1.07
CA ASP A 128 2.67 -11.11 0.07
C ASP A 128 2.84 -11.88 1.40
N PHE A 129 2.07 -12.96 1.57
CA PHE A 129 2.18 -13.86 2.70
C PHE A 129 2.05 -15.34 2.33
N VAL A 130 2.65 -16.20 3.15
CA VAL A 130 2.39 -17.63 3.19
C VAL A 130 1.93 -18.00 4.59
N VAL A 131 0.74 -18.60 4.69
CA VAL A 131 0.13 -19.02 5.96
C VAL A 131 0.35 -20.52 6.16
N ASN A 132 0.95 -20.87 7.30
CA ASN A 132 1.29 -22.24 7.70
C ASN A 132 2.00 -23.04 6.58
N GLY A 133 2.82 -22.37 5.76
CA GLY A 133 3.52 -22.98 4.62
C GLY A 133 2.65 -23.42 3.43
N ASN A 134 1.32 -23.32 3.53
CA ASN A 134 0.40 -24.04 2.63
C ASN A 134 -0.51 -23.13 1.81
N VAL A 135 -0.86 -21.95 2.32
CA VAL A 135 -1.82 -21.04 1.70
C VAL A 135 -1.15 -19.72 1.39
N ALA A 136 -1.06 -19.37 0.11
CA ALA A 136 -0.59 -18.04 -0.30
C ALA A 136 -1.67 -16.99 -0.08
N VAL A 137 -1.30 -15.81 0.41
CA VAL A 137 -2.21 -14.66 0.55
C VAL A 137 -1.62 -13.46 -0.16
N GLU A 138 -2.42 -12.85 -1.03
CA GLU A 138 -2.08 -11.62 -1.73
C GLU A 138 -2.98 -10.50 -1.21
N ALA A 139 -2.42 -9.38 -0.75
CA ALA A 139 -3.16 -8.25 -0.23
C ALA A 139 -3.13 -7.09 -1.23
N LYS A 140 -4.31 -6.63 -1.67
CA LYS A 140 -4.44 -5.52 -2.63
C LYS A 140 -5.46 -4.49 -2.19
N VAL A 141 -5.13 -3.22 -2.45
CA VAL A 141 -6.04 -2.08 -2.20
C VAL A 141 -6.91 -1.73 -3.41
N SER A 142 -6.55 -2.22 -4.60
CA SER A 142 -7.22 -1.89 -5.86
C SER A 142 -7.27 -3.07 -6.82
N SER A 143 -6.72 -2.92 -8.02
CA SER A 143 -6.70 -3.96 -9.05
C SER A 143 -5.67 -5.02 -8.71
N VAL A 144 -5.98 -6.23 -9.17
CA VAL A 144 -5.18 -7.41 -8.91
C VAL A 144 -4.48 -7.79 -10.20
N ASP A 145 -3.15 -7.84 -10.16
CA ASP A 145 -2.35 -8.30 -11.30
C ASP A 145 -2.47 -9.82 -11.46
N GLN A 146 -3.28 -10.22 -12.44
CA GLN A 146 -3.58 -11.61 -12.76
C GLN A 146 -2.35 -12.40 -13.23
N GLY A 147 -1.30 -11.72 -13.70
CA GLY A 147 -0.04 -12.35 -14.08
C GLY A 147 0.70 -12.88 -12.86
N GLN A 148 0.76 -12.08 -11.78
CA GLN A 148 1.46 -12.45 -10.54
C GLN A 148 0.77 -13.63 -9.86
N ILE A 149 -0.55 -13.55 -9.70
CA ILE A 149 -1.32 -14.63 -9.05
C ILE A 149 -1.19 -15.94 -9.83
N ARG A 150 -1.26 -15.88 -11.16
CA ARG A 150 -1.08 -17.09 -12.00
C ARG A 150 0.31 -17.69 -11.89
N ALA A 151 1.33 -16.90 -11.58
CA ALA A 151 2.67 -17.43 -11.31
C ALA A 151 2.70 -18.18 -9.97
N TYR A 152 2.13 -17.59 -8.90
CA TYR A 152 2.08 -18.21 -7.57
C TYR A 152 1.23 -19.47 -7.53
N SER A 153 0.10 -19.49 -8.25
CA SER A 153 -0.83 -20.63 -8.24
C SER A 153 -0.24 -21.91 -8.83
N ARG A 154 0.92 -21.84 -9.50
CA ARG A 154 1.66 -23.03 -9.95
C ARG A 154 2.35 -23.76 -8.80
N PHE A 155 2.70 -23.03 -7.74
CA PHE A 155 3.40 -23.56 -6.56
C PHE A 155 2.44 -23.74 -5.37
N PHE A 156 1.41 -22.89 -5.29
CA PHE A 156 0.36 -22.99 -4.27
C PHE A 156 -0.97 -23.44 -4.86
N ARG A 157 -1.38 -24.66 -4.50
CA ARG A 157 -2.71 -25.19 -4.84
C ARG A 157 -3.86 -24.37 -4.23
N LYS A 158 -3.60 -23.72 -3.11
CA LYS A 158 -4.57 -22.93 -2.34
C LYS A 158 -4.05 -21.52 -2.13
N GLY A 159 -4.90 -20.53 -2.29
CA GLY A 159 -4.55 -19.16 -1.95
C GLY A 159 -5.76 -18.25 -1.85
N VAL A 160 -5.52 -17.07 -1.29
CA VAL A 160 -6.55 -16.05 -1.07
C VAL A 160 -6.05 -14.69 -1.55
N VAL A 161 -6.90 -13.98 -2.28
CA VAL A 161 -6.70 -12.55 -2.52
C VAL A 161 -7.54 -11.76 -1.53
N ALA A 162 -6.87 -11.07 -0.61
CA ALA A 162 -7.49 -10.15 0.33
C ALA A 162 -7.56 -8.76 -0.31
N ILE A 163 -8.76 -8.19 -0.41
CA ILE A 163 -8.98 -6.88 -1.02
C ILE A 163 -9.51 -5.89 0.01
N ALA A 164 -8.82 -4.78 0.17
CA ALA A 164 -9.14 -3.78 1.20
C ALA A 164 -10.58 -3.29 1.10
N PHE A 165 -11.00 -2.97 -0.12
CA PHE A 165 -12.32 -2.42 -0.47
C PHE A 165 -12.98 -3.25 -1.58
N ARG A 166 -14.15 -2.81 -2.07
CA ARG A 166 -14.83 -3.44 -3.20
C ARG A 166 -14.03 -3.24 -4.48
N SER A 167 -13.75 -4.32 -5.20
CA SER A 167 -13.02 -4.32 -6.48
C SER A 167 -13.51 -5.48 -7.36
N SER A 168 -13.14 -5.54 -8.63
CA SER A 168 -13.31 -6.76 -9.43
C SER A 168 -12.07 -7.64 -9.25
N CYS A 169 -12.28 -8.94 -9.01
CA CYS A 169 -11.18 -9.89 -8.88
C CYS A 169 -11.55 -11.20 -9.54
N ARG A 170 -10.59 -11.76 -10.27
CA ARG A 170 -10.60 -13.15 -10.72
C ARG A 170 -9.42 -13.85 -10.06
N VAL A 171 -9.61 -15.12 -9.73
CA VAL A 171 -8.58 -15.94 -9.10
C VAL A 171 -8.50 -17.28 -9.82
N PRO A 172 -7.33 -17.93 -9.84
CA PRO A 172 -7.18 -19.27 -10.39
C PRO A 172 -8.04 -20.31 -9.66
N ASN A 173 -8.19 -21.48 -10.28
CA ASN A 173 -8.87 -22.62 -9.64
C ASN A 173 -8.19 -22.98 -8.31
N GLY A 174 -8.98 -23.26 -7.28
CA GLY A 174 -8.50 -23.57 -5.94
C GLY A 174 -8.12 -22.34 -5.09
N TRP A 175 -8.12 -21.15 -5.69
CA TRP A 175 -7.96 -19.89 -4.97
C TRP A 175 -9.32 -19.21 -4.77
N LEU A 176 -9.38 -18.36 -3.75
CA LEU A 176 -10.57 -17.59 -3.38
C LEU A 176 -10.19 -16.12 -3.24
N TYR A 177 -11.17 -15.22 -3.24
CA TYR A 177 -10.93 -13.82 -2.90
C TYR A 177 -11.97 -13.33 -1.89
N VAL A 178 -11.57 -12.36 -1.07
CA VAL A 178 -12.43 -11.71 -0.08
C VAL A 178 -12.26 -10.21 -0.20
N GLN A 179 -13.38 -9.49 -0.11
CA GLN A 179 -13.44 -8.03 -0.28
C GLN A 179 -13.88 -7.35 1.00
N ASN A 180 -13.63 -6.04 1.06
CA ASN A 180 -13.96 -5.20 2.22
C ASN A 180 -13.30 -5.69 3.51
N VAL A 181 -12.08 -6.23 3.40
CA VAL A 181 -11.34 -6.82 4.53
C VAL A 181 -11.08 -5.78 5.63
N ILE A 182 -11.00 -4.49 5.27
CA ILE A 182 -10.89 -3.38 6.23
C ILE A 182 -12.13 -3.25 7.13
N LYS A 183 -13.32 -3.57 6.59
CA LYS A 183 -14.58 -3.54 7.34
C LYS A 183 -14.80 -4.82 8.15
N ASP A 184 -14.48 -5.96 7.55
CA ASP A 184 -14.72 -7.28 8.13
C ASP A 184 -13.54 -8.23 7.87
N GLY A 185 -12.54 -8.14 8.74
CA GLY A 185 -11.35 -9.00 8.68
C GLY A 185 -11.64 -10.46 9.03
N ASN A 186 -12.71 -10.74 9.80
CA ASN A 186 -13.03 -12.11 10.24
C ASN A 186 -13.34 -13.03 9.06
N ARG A 187 -13.91 -12.49 7.98
CA ARG A 187 -14.11 -13.26 6.75
C ARG A 187 -12.83 -13.78 6.13
N LEU A 188 -11.73 -13.02 6.20
CA LEU A 188 -10.43 -13.49 5.73
C LEU A 188 -9.94 -14.64 6.61
N PHE A 189 -10.05 -14.53 7.93
CA PHE A 189 -9.70 -15.61 8.85
C PHE A 189 -10.44 -16.91 8.54
N SER A 190 -11.78 -16.88 8.53
CA SER A 190 -12.61 -18.08 8.31
C SER A 190 -12.31 -18.75 6.97
N LEU A 191 -11.99 -17.94 5.95
CA LEU A 191 -11.62 -18.46 4.64
C LEU A 191 -10.30 -19.22 4.67
N ILE A 192 -9.29 -18.69 5.36
CA ILE A 192 -7.99 -19.33 5.53
C ILE A 192 -8.14 -20.64 6.32
N GLU A 193 -8.94 -20.66 7.38
CA GLU A 193 -9.23 -21.89 8.15
C GLU A 193 -9.87 -22.97 7.30
N SER A 194 -10.87 -22.60 6.49
CA SER A 194 -11.52 -23.54 5.58
C SER A 194 -10.54 -24.10 4.55
N LEU A 195 -9.54 -23.32 4.10
CA LEU A 195 -8.55 -23.80 3.16
C LEU A 195 -7.52 -24.72 3.82
N LEU A 196 -7.14 -24.44 5.07
CA LEU A 196 -6.20 -25.27 5.83
C LEU A 196 -6.79 -26.60 6.30
N SER A 197 -8.12 -26.67 6.48
CA SER A 197 -8.81 -27.88 6.97
C SER A 197 -9.16 -28.89 5.87
N ARG A 198 -9.04 -28.50 4.60
CA ARG A 198 -9.26 -29.36 3.41
C ARG A 198 -7.96 -30.00 2.96
#